data_AF-B8CE95-F1
#
_entry.id   AF-B8CE95-F1
#
_cell.length_a   1.000
_cell.length_b   1.000
_cell.length_c   1.000
_cell.angle_alpha   90.00
_cell.angle_beta   90.00
_cell.angle_gamma   90.00
#
_symmetry.space_group_name_H-M   'P 1'
#
loop_
_entity.id
_entity.type
_entity.pdbx_description
1 polymer ?
#
loop_
_entity_poly.entity_id
_entity_poly.type
_entity_poly.pdbx_seq_one_letter_code
_entity_poly.pdbx_strand_id
1 'polypeptide(L)'
;YRLTRRLGSGKFSDVFEAVDVEWEKKCIDGGCLKPISERKIRRELLVLTHCATLPNLARLIGILNSQRSNNIGGNDSLMNYDKNNSHDARNEYYLCHLLIALDGLHSAGIMHRDVKPRNCLINRFPREQPNYSHGDGSSSTQQHMPQPLPPPPLMLVDLGLADFYLPGKEFNVRVASRHYKSPELLIGFQYYDYAIDLWSVGCILAGLLFRREPFFRGKDNEEQLALIVSVLGTRDFLPYCRKCNVRLSSKSRAAIGKYCSESLEEGSVARDIGRRKPWLSFLTPTCPIPSPQALDLLDKLLVYDHEQRWTAREALSHSFFDDVR
;
A
#
# COMPACT_ATOMS: atom_id res chain seq x y z
N TYR A 1 -24.04 4.46 17.84
CA TYR A 1 -23.16 5.53 17.30
C TYR A 1 -23.98 6.61 16.62
N ARG A 2 -23.53 7.87 16.72
CA ARG A 2 -24.06 9.01 15.97
C ARG A 2 -23.04 9.42 14.91
N LEU A 3 -23.40 9.33 13.63
CA LEU A 3 -22.54 9.77 12.53
C LEU A 3 -22.38 11.30 12.59
N THR A 4 -21.15 11.79 12.54
CA THR A 4 -20.85 13.24 12.63
C THR A 4 -20.43 13.81 11.28
N ARG A 5 -19.44 13.19 10.64
CA ARG A 5 -18.81 13.71 9.42
C ARG A 5 -18.49 12.58 8.47
N ARG A 6 -18.69 12.76 7.17
CA ARG A 6 -18.15 11.83 6.18
C ARG A 6 -16.65 12.06 6.00
N LEU A 7 -15.87 10.99 6.09
CA LEU A 7 -14.41 11.00 5.95
C LEU A 7 -13.97 10.61 4.54
N GLY A 8 -14.74 9.79 3.83
CA GLY A 8 -14.39 9.39 2.47
C GLY A 8 -15.48 8.61 1.73
N SER A 9 -15.27 8.42 0.43
CA SER A 9 -16.09 7.54 -0.41
C SER A 9 -15.21 6.59 -1.21
N GLY A 10 -15.49 5.31 -1.07
CA GLY A 10 -14.88 4.23 -1.83
C GLY A 10 -15.79 3.67 -2.91
N LYS A 11 -15.26 2.74 -3.70
CA LYS A 11 -16.03 2.01 -4.72
C LYS A 11 -17.19 1.21 -4.10
N PHE A 12 -17.00 0.75 -2.87
CA PHE A 12 -17.87 -0.21 -2.20
C PHE A 12 -18.53 0.34 -0.94
N SER A 13 -18.03 1.41 -0.35
CA SER A 13 -18.55 1.93 0.91
C SER A 13 -18.30 3.43 1.05
N ASP A 14 -19.02 4.06 1.97
CA ASP A 14 -18.80 5.44 2.40
C ASP A 14 -18.37 5.46 3.88
N VAL A 15 -17.25 6.12 4.19
CA VAL A 15 -16.65 6.10 5.54
C VAL A 15 -17.06 7.34 6.30
N PHE A 16 -17.43 7.19 7.58
CA PHE A 16 -17.90 8.27 8.44
C PHE A 16 -17.12 8.30 9.76
N GLU A 17 -16.92 9.49 10.29
CA GLU A 17 -16.65 9.71 11.72
C GLU A 17 -17.95 9.49 12.47
N ALA A 18 -17.88 8.79 13.61
CA ALA A 18 -19.01 8.58 14.47
C ALA A 18 -18.62 8.70 15.95
N VAL A 19 -19.55 9.19 16.75
CA VAL A 19 -19.38 9.26 18.21
C VAL A 19 -20.15 8.11 18.84
N ASP A 20 -19.48 7.36 19.71
CA ASP A 20 -20.16 6.44 20.61
C ASP A 20 -21.00 7.26 21.60
N VAL A 21 -22.32 7.10 21.51
CA VAL A 21 -23.27 7.90 22.31
C VAL A 21 -23.41 7.37 23.74
N GLU A 22 -22.95 6.14 24.02
CA GLU A 22 -22.92 5.60 25.39
C GLU A 22 -21.67 6.04 26.17
N TRP A 23 -20.54 6.21 25.48
CA TRP A 23 -19.23 6.42 26.12
C TRP A 23 -18.57 7.77 25.76
N GLU A 24 -19.23 8.61 24.97
CA GLU A 24 -18.72 9.88 24.41
C GLU A 24 -17.35 9.76 23.71
N LYS A 25 -16.96 8.56 23.26
CA LYS A 25 -15.70 8.33 22.54
C LYS A 25 -15.88 8.59 21.05
N LYS A 26 -15.00 9.42 20.48
CA LYS A 26 -14.88 9.57 19.01
C LYS A 26 -14.30 8.29 18.42
N CYS A 27 -14.96 7.75 17.40
CA CYS A 27 -14.55 6.56 16.65
C CYS A 27 -14.64 6.85 15.14
N ILE A 28 -13.82 6.17 14.34
CA ILE A 28 -14.03 6.14 12.89
C ILE A 28 -14.95 4.95 12.62
N ASP A 29 -16.14 5.21 12.07
CA ASP A 29 -17.10 4.17 11.72
C ASP A 29 -16.88 3.70 10.27
N GLY A 30 -16.65 2.40 10.15
CA GLY A 30 -16.28 1.75 8.92
C GLY A 30 -17.50 1.49 8.03
N GLY A 31 -17.78 2.42 7.11
CA GLY A 31 -18.42 2.09 5.84
C GLY A 31 -19.93 1.85 5.85
N CYS A 32 -20.73 2.78 5.31
CA CYS A 32 -22.04 2.40 4.75
C CYS A 32 -21.83 1.68 3.42
N LEU A 33 -22.13 0.38 3.37
CA LEU A 33 -21.94 -0.46 2.18
C LEU A 33 -22.92 -0.05 1.06
N LYS A 34 -22.38 0.15 -0.15
CA LYS A 34 -23.18 0.25 -1.39
C LYS A 34 -23.83 -1.12 -1.67
N PRO A 35 -24.88 -1.22 -2.52
CA PRO A 35 -25.49 -2.51 -2.85
C PRO A 35 -24.44 -3.44 -3.48
N ILE A 36 -23.91 -4.33 -2.66
CA ILE A 36 -22.84 -5.28 -2.94
C ILE A 36 -23.38 -6.67 -2.62
N SER A 37 -22.93 -7.68 -3.37
CA SER A 37 -23.31 -9.07 -3.11
C SER A 37 -23.06 -9.43 -1.64
N GLU A 38 -24.06 -10.00 -0.98
CA GLU A 38 -24.01 -10.46 0.41
C GLU A 38 -22.76 -11.29 0.73
N ARG A 39 -22.32 -12.12 -0.23
CA ARG A 39 -21.08 -12.92 -0.13
C ARG A 39 -19.82 -12.08 0.13
N LYS A 40 -19.70 -10.88 -0.44
CA LYS A 40 -18.55 -10.00 -0.24
C LYS A 40 -18.59 -9.32 1.13
N ILE A 41 -19.79 -8.94 1.58
CA ILE A 41 -20.03 -8.37 2.91
C ILE A 41 -19.66 -9.41 3.97
N ARG A 42 -20.19 -10.63 3.86
CA ARG A 42 -19.87 -11.75 4.77
C ARG A 42 -18.37 -12.04 4.80
N ARG A 43 -17.68 -12.01 3.65
CA ARG A 43 -16.23 -12.21 3.58
C ARG A 43 -15.45 -11.12 4.31
N GLU A 44 -15.81 -9.85 4.09
CA GLU A 44 -15.17 -8.71 4.75
C GLU A 44 -15.34 -8.78 6.28
N LEU A 45 -16.56 -9.07 6.75
CA LEU A 45 -16.82 -9.27 8.18
C LEU A 45 -16.03 -10.43 8.78
N LEU A 46 -15.92 -11.55 8.05
CA LEU A 46 -15.18 -12.72 8.50
C LEU A 46 -13.68 -12.42 8.59
N VAL A 47 -13.12 -11.71 7.60
CA VAL A 47 -11.73 -11.23 7.64
C VAL A 47 -11.50 -10.25 8.80
N LEU A 48 -12.36 -9.24 8.95
CA LEU A 48 -12.25 -8.24 10.03
C LEU A 48 -12.31 -8.88 11.42
N THR A 49 -13.18 -9.88 11.60
CA THR A 49 -13.31 -10.62 12.87
C THR A 49 -12.07 -11.47 13.14
N HIS A 50 -11.56 -12.17 12.12
CA HIS A 50 -10.37 -13.02 12.25
C HIS A 50 -9.10 -12.21 12.58
N CYS A 51 -9.03 -10.96 12.10
CA CYS A 51 -7.87 -10.09 12.22
C CYS A 51 -7.94 -9.10 13.39
N ALA A 52 -8.98 -9.17 14.25
CA ALA A 52 -9.28 -8.12 15.23
C ALA A 52 -8.17 -7.87 16.26
N THR A 53 -7.27 -8.83 16.47
CA THR A 53 -6.14 -8.76 17.41
C THR A 53 -4.81 -8.47 16.73
N LEU A 54 -4.76 -8.46 15.40
CA LEU A 54 -3.51 -8.24 14.67
C LEU A 54 -3.08 -6.76 14.78
N PRO A 55 -1.78 -6.50 14.93
CA PRO A 55 -1.27 -5.14 15.02
C PRO A 55 -1.48 -4.41 13.69
N ASN A 56 -1.57 -3.07 13.76
CA ASN A 56 -1.57 -2.19 12.58
C ASN A 56 -2.75 -2.40 11.61
N LEU A 57 -3.83 -3.06 12.03
CA LEU A 57 -5.08 -3.19 11.28
C LEU A 57 -6.22 -2.43 11.95
N ALA A 58 -7.07 -1.77 11.18
CA ALA A 58 -8.27 -1.15 11.73
C ALA A 58 -9.21 -2.22 12.32
N ARG A 59 -9.61 -2.01 13.59
CA ARG A 59 -10.49 -2.92 14.32
C ARG A 59 -11.95 -2.66 13.98
N LEU A 60 -12.71 -3.72 13.71
CA LEU A 60 -14.18 -3.65 13.67
C LEU A 60 -14.72 -3.46 15.09
N ILE A 61 -15.40 -2.33 15.33
CA ILE A 61 -15.96 -2.01 16.65
C ILE A 61 -17.44 -2.41 16.73
N GLY A 62 -18.19 -2.40 15.62
CA GLY A 62 -19.58 -2.85 15.56
C GLY A 62 -20.14 -2.83 14.14
N ILE A 63 -21.29 -3.46 13.94
CA ILE A 63 -22.05 -3.44 12.69
C ILE A 63 -23.33 -2.64 12.94
N LEU A 64 -23.55 -1.57 12.18
CA LEU A 64 -24.77 -0.77 12.25
C LEU A 64 -25.66 -1.03 11.04
N ASN A 65 -26.91 -1.42 11.29
CA ASN A 65 -27.94 -1.42 10.25
C ASN A 65 -28.55 -0.01 10.17
N SER A 66 -28.19 0.74 9.13
CA SER A 66 -28.73 2.10 8.93
C SER A 66 -29.83 2.10 7.86
N GLN A 67 -31.01 2.61 8.23
CA GLN A 67 -32.02 3.11 7.31
C GLN A 67 -31.50 4.44 6.71
N ARG A 68 -31.54 4.57 5.38
CA ARG A 68 -30.94 5.65 4.57
C ARG A 68 -30.94 7.02 5.25
N SER A 69 -29.78 7.67 5.31
CA SER A 69 -29.65 9.11 5.55
C SER A 69 -28.86 9.77 4.43
N ASN A 70 -29.29 10.99 4.07
CA ASN A 70 -28.96 11.69 2.84
C ASN A 70 -27.55 12.32 2.84
N ASN A 71 -26.99 12.32 1.62
CA ASN A 71 -25.82 13.03 1.10
C ASN A 71 -25.16 14.11 1.96
N ILE A 72 -23.87 13.89 2.27
CA ILE A 72 -22.87 14.95 2.48
C ILE A 72 -21.56 14.50 1.82
N GLY A 73 -20.93 15.34 1.00
CA GLY A 73 -19.70 15.06 0.26
C GLY A 73 -18.47 15.69 0.91
N GLY A 74 -17.33 15.00 0.82
CA GLY A 74 -16.02 15.49 1.22
C GLY A 74 -14.91 14.60 0.65
N ASN A 75 -14.04 15.19 -0.18
CA ASN A 75 -12.85 14.59 -0.73
C ASN A 75 -11.65 15.08 0.09
N ASP A 76 -10.99 14.20 0.83
CA ASP A 76 -9.62 14.46 1.30
C ASP A 76 -8.79 13.19 1.17
N SER A 77 -7.67 13.30 0.45
CA SER A 77 -6.71 12.23 0.18
C SER A 77 -5.50 12.48 1.09
N LEU A 78 -5.25 11.61 2.07
CA LEU A 78 -4.35 11.85 3.20
C LEU A 78 -2.83 11.59 2.94
N MET A 79 -2.41 11.62 1.69
CA MET A 79 -0.98 11.67 1.33
C MET A 79 -0.68 13.01 0.65
N ASN A 80 -0.86 14.10 1.39
CA ASN A 80 -0.24 15.37 0.99
C ASN A 80 1.22 15.34 1.43
N TYR A 81 2.07 15.33 0.40
CA TYR A 81 3.51 15.55 0.45
C TYR A 81 3.80 16.89 1.12
N ASP A 82 4.54 16.86 2.23
CA ASP A 82 5.09 18.07 2.83
C ASP A 82 6.52 18.26 2.31
N LYS A 83 6.86 19.41 1.75
CA LYS A 83 8.08 19.57 0.94
C LYS A 83 9.36 19.76 1.77
N ASN A 84 9.26 19.91 3.10
CA ASN A 84 10.25 20.70 3.84
C ASN A 84 10.92 20.08 5.09
N ASN A 85 10.91 18.76 5.35
CA ASN A 85 11.60 18.26 6.57
C ASN A 85 12.24 16.88 6.40
N SER A 86 13.40 16.58 6.97
CA SER A 86 14.13 15.29 6.82
C SER A 86 13.22 14.04 6.81
N HIS A 87 13.04 13.43 5.62
CA HIS A 87 11.91 12.53 5.28
C HIS A 87 12.20 11.02 5.46
N ASP A 88 13.46 10.57 5.51
CA ASP A 88 13.79 9.15 5.30
C ASP A 88 13.35 8.25 6.47
N ALA A 89 13.76 8.58 7.69
CA ALA A 89 13.42 7.81 8.89
C ALA A 89 11.89 7.67 9.12
N ARG A 90 11.10 8.66 8.68
CA ARG A 90 9.63 8.61 8.79
C ARG A 90 9.00 7.67 7.74
N ASN A 91 9.57 7.63 6.53
CA ASN A 91 9.11 6.72 5.48
C ASN A 91 9.44 5.27 5.84
N GLU A 92 10.65 5.01 6.36
CA GLU A 92 11.08 3.72 6.89
C GLU A 92 10.14 3.24 8.00
N TYR A 93 9.82 4.12 8.97
CA TYR A 93 8.89 3.82 10.06
C TYR A 93 7.51 3.38 9.56
N TYR A 94 6.87 4.15 8.67
CA TYR A 94 5.54 3.79 8.17
C TYR A 94 5.55 2.57 7.25
N LEU A 95 6.60 2.39 6.45
CA LEU A 95 6.75 1.21 5.61
C LEU A 95 6.95 -0.05 6.45
N CYS A 96 7.74 0.03 7.53
CA CYS A 96 7.89 -1.04 8.52
C CYS A 96 6.52 -1.42 9.12
N HIS A 97 5.73 -0.45 9.57
CA HIS A 97 4.39 -0.71 10.09
C HIS A 97 3.40 -1.29 9.06
N LEU A 98 3.51 -0.91 7.78
CA LEU A 98 2.75 -1.53 6.70
C LEU A 98 3.14 -3.01 6.54
N LEU A 99 4.44 -3.32 6.57
CA LEU A 99 4.93 -4.69 6.48
C LEU A 99 4.53 -5.53 7.71
N ILE A 100 4.50 -4.95 8.92
CA ILE A 100 3.98 -5.62 10.13
C ILE A 100 2.51 -6.01 9.94
N ALA A 101 1.68 -5.11 9.42
CA ALA A 101 0.27 -5.41 9.13
C ALA A 101 0.12 -6.54 8.12
N LEU A 102 0.95 -6.54 7.07
CA LEU A 102 0.92 -7.57 6.02
C LEU A 102 1.45 -8.91 6.51
N ASP A 103 2.54 -8.97 7.27
CA ASP A 103 3.03 -10.22 7.88
C ASP A 103 1.96 -10.85 8.78
N GLY A 104 1.25 -10.02 9.57
CA GLY A 104 0.12 -10.46 10.38
C GLY A 104 -1.02 -11.05 9.54
N LEU A 105 -1.45 -10.35 8.48
CA LEU A 105 -2.49 -10.84 7.56
C LEU A 105 -2.07 -12.15 6.87
N HIS A 106 -0.84 -12.20 6.36
CA HIS A 106 -0.32 -13.33 5.60
C HIS A 106 -0.14 -14.55 6.49
N SER A 107 0.34 -14.36 7.72
CA SER A 107 0.41 -15.40 8.76
C SER A 107 -0.97 -15.93 9.16
N ALA A 108 -2.01 -15.11 9.07
CA ALA A 108 -3.41 -15.50 9.26
C ALA A 108 -4.05 -16.10 7.99
N GLY A 109 -3.27 -16.32 6.93
CA GLY A 109 -3.75 -16.91 5.68
C GLY A 109 -4.58 -15.97 4.81
N ILE A 110 -4.47 -14.65 4.99
CA ILE A 110 -5.29 -13.65 4.32
C ILE A 110 -4.44 -12.77 3.42
N MET A 111 -4.87 -12.57 2.17
CA MET A 111 -4.29 -11.58 1.24
C MET A 111 -5.14 -10.31 1.26
N HIS A 112 -4.52 -9.13 1.29
CA HIS A 112 -5.25 -7.85 1.30
C HIS A 112 -5.81 -7.50 -0.10
N ARG A 113 -4.99 -7.65 -1.15
CA ARG A 113 -5.34 -7.47 -2.57
C ARG A 113 -5.76 -6.06 -3.02
N ASP A 114 -5.48 -5.03 -2.22
CA ASP A 114 -5.67 -3.61 -2.61
C ASP A 114 -4.78 -2.66 -1.77
N VAL A 115 -3.56 -3.12 -1.46
CA VAL A 115 -2.57 -2.30 -0.76
C VAL A 115 -2.22 -1.10 -1.64
N LYS A 116 -2.37 0.10 -1.09
CA LYS A 116 -2.09 1.38 -1.74
C LYS A 116 -2.04 2.49 -0.69
N PRO A 117 -1.44 3.66 -0.97
CA PRO A 117 -1.31 4.75 -0.01
C PRO A 117 -2.65 5.23 0.57
N ARG A 118 -3.73 5.22 -0.23
CA ARG A 118 -5.08 5.58 0.24
C ARG A 118 -5.64 4.65 1.33
N ASN A 119 -5.14 3.42 1.40
CA ASN A 119 -5.57 2.43 2.40
C ASN A 119 -4.60 2.37 3.58
N CYS A 120 -3.65 3.32 3.67
CA CYS A 120 -2.71 3.47 4.78
C CYS A 120 -3.07 4.74 5.57
N LEU A 121 -3.67 4.57 6.75
CA LEU A 121 -4.00 5.69 7.62
C LEU A 121 -2.83 6.01 8.54
N ILE A 122 -2.43 7.29 8.53
CA ILE A 122 -1.39 7.83 9.40
C ILE A 122 -2.03 8.93 10.24
N ASN A 123 -1.96 8.80 11.56
CA ASN A 123 -2.42 9.86 12.44
C ASN A 123 -1.34 10.96 12.53
N ARG A 124 -1.60 12.12 11.93
CA ARG A 124 -0.68 13.27 11.95
C ARG A 124 -0.88 14.19 13.15
N PHE A 125 -1.88 13.94 13.99
CA PHE A 125 -2.11 14.72 15.20
C PHE A 125 -1.16 14.21 16.29
N PRO A 126 -0.31 15.08 16.87
CA PRO A 126 0.44 14.73 18.06
C PRO A 126 -0.54 14.26 19.13
N ARG A 127 -0.16 13.25 19.92
CA ARG A 127 -0.84 13.06 21.21
C ARG A 127 -0.66 14.38 21.96
N GLU A 128 -1.76 15.00 22.37
CA GLU A 128 -1.70 16.13 23.29
C GLU A 128 -0.79 15.69 24.44
N GLN A 129 0.30 16.43 24.67
CA GLN A 129 1.11 16.18 25.85
C GLN A 129 0.19 16.41 27.05
N PRO A 130 0.18 15.51 28.05
CA PRO A 130 -0.60 15.76 29.25
C PRO A 130 -0.18 17.12 29.81
N ASN A 131 -1.16 18.02 30.01
CA ASN A 131 -0.93 19.31 30.64
C ASN A 131 -0.33 19.07 32.03
N TYR A 132 0.99 19.21 32.15
CA TYR A 132 1.64 19.30 33.45
C TYR A 132 1.18 20.61 34.07
N SER A 133 0.23 20.52 35.00
CA SER A 133 -0.14 21.64 35.85
C SER A 133 1.12 22.09 36.57
N HIS A 134 1.53 23.35 36.39
CA HIS A 134 2.63 23.93 37.15
C HIS A 134 2.29 23.85 38.64
N GLY A 135 2.86 22.84 39.32
CA GLY A 135 2.95 22.82 40.77
C GLY A 135 4.05 23.78 41.18
N ASP A 136 3.67 24.83 41.91
CA ASP A 136 4.59 25.70 42.63
C ASP A 136 5.50 24.86 43.52
N GLY A 137 6.81 24.97 43.34
CA GLY A 137 7.76 24.17 44.12
C GLY A 137 9.19 24.30 43.63
N SER A 138 9.89 25.28 44.19
CA SER A 138 11.33 25.45 44.15
C SER A 138 12.09 24.15 44.45
N SER A 139 12.75 23.57 43.45
CA SER A 139 13.84 22.59 43.62
C SER A 139 14.61 22.41 42.30
N SER A 140 15.87 22.82 42.31
CA SER A 140 16.84 22.68 41.20
C SER A 140 17.19 21.23 40.94
N THR A 141 16.32 20.53 40.22
CA THR A 141 16.59 19.21 39.64
C THR A 141 16.64 19.39 38.13
N GLN A 142 17.71 18.94 37.48
CA GLN A 142 17.84 18.97 36.01
C GLN A 142 16.58 18.36 35.39
N GLN A 143 15.73 19.21 34.82
CA GLN A 143 14.54 18.79 34.12
C GLN A 143 15.00 18.08 32.85
N HIS A 144 15.00 16.76 32.88
CA HIS A 144 15.15 15.94 31.69
C HIS A 144 13.97 16.28 30.78
N MET A 145 14.21 17.03 29.70
CA MET A 145 13.14 17.29 28.72
C MET A 145 12.58 15.93 28.28
N PRO A 146 11.25 15.73 28.30
CA PRO A 146 10.66 14.49 27.84
C PRO A 146 10.97 14.35 26.36
N GLN A 147 11.59 13.23 25.98
CA GLN A 147 11.80 12.90 24.58
C GLN A 147 10.43 12.87 23.87
N PRO A 148 10.32 13.45 22.67
CA PRO A 148 9.07 13.42 21.92
C PRO A 148 8.62 11.97 21.72
N LEU A 149 7.35 11.69 22.04
CA LEU A 149 6.75 10.37 21.82
C LEU A 149 6.90 9.97 20.35
N PRO A 150 7.16 8.68 20.05
CA PRO A 150 7.24 8.22 18.66
C PRO A 150 5.91 8.49 17.93
N PRO A 151 5.95 8.77 16.62
CA PRO A 151 4.75 9.03 15.85
C PRO A 151 3.80 7.83 15.94
N PRO A 152 2.48 8.04 15.97
CA PRO A 152 1.53 6.94 16.00
C PRO A 152 1.71 6.05 14.76
N PRO A 153 1.53 4.72 14.91
CA PRO A 153 1.83 3.80 13.85
C PRO A 153 0.83 3.88 12.71
N LEU A 154 1.25 3.45 11.51
CA LEU A 154 0.37 3.33 10.34
C LEU A 154 -0.69 2.23 10.59
N MET A 155 -1.91 2.47 10.14
CA MET A 155 -3.00 1.51 10.17
C MET A 155 -3.43 1.16 8.74
N LEU A 156 -3.36 -0.11 8.37
CA LEU A 156 -3.86 -0.62 7.09
C LEU A 156 -5.37 -0.87 7.20
N VAL A 157 -6.11 -0.40 6.20
CA VAL A 157 -7.59 -0.41 6.17
C VAL A 157 -8.15 -0.93 4.86
N ASP A 158 -9.48 -1.08 4.80
CA ASP A 158 -10.24 -1.50 3.60
C ASP A 158 -9.92 -2.94 3.16
N LEU A 159 -10.45 -3.89 3.93
CA LEU A 159 -10.36 -5.33 3.69
C LEU A 159 -11.50 -5.85 2.79
N GLY A 160 -12.28 -4.98 2.14
CA GLY A 160 -13.40 -5.39 1.28
C GLY A 160 -12.97 -6.23 0.07
N LEU A 161 -11.72 -6.07 -0.36
CA LEU A 161 -11.10 -6.90 -1.41
C LEU A 161 -10.25 -8.05 -0.87
N ALA A 162 -10.09 -8.23 0.44
CA ALA A 162 -9.30 -9.32 1.00
C ALA A 162 -9.88 -10.71 0.66
N ASP A 163 -9.04 -11.75 0.74
CA ASP A 163 -9.47 -13.16 0.62
C ASP A 163 -8.58 -14.06 1.45
N PHE A 164 -9.13 -15.21 1.84
CA PHE A 164 -8.34 -16.32 2.37
C PHE A 164 -7.61 -17.00 1.22
N TYR A 165 -6.30 -17.11 1.38
CA TYR A 165 -5.47 -17.92 0.50
C TYR A 165 -5.78 -19.40 0.73
N LEU A 166 -5.88 -20.15 -0.36
CA LEU A 166 -6.05 -21.59 -0.37
C LEU A 166 -5.14 -22.14 -1.47
N PRO A 167 -4.19 -23.03 -1.15
CA PRO A 167 -3.27 -23.59 -2.14
C PRO A 167 -4.02 -24.21 -3.33
N GLY A 168 -3.57 -23.90 -4.55
CA GLY A 168 -4.17 -24.42 -5.79
C GLY A 168 -5.51 -23.80 -6.18
N LYS A 169 -6.05 -22.84 -5.43
CA LYS A 169 -7.28 -22.13 -5.80
C LYS A 169 -7.01 -21.05 -6.83
N GLU A 170 -7.88 -20.97 -7.83
CA GLU A 170 -7.94 -19.82 -8.74
C GLU A 170 -8.57 -18.60 -8.07
N PHE A 171 -7.91 -17.46 -8.17
CA PHE A 171 -8.41 -16.18 -7.69
C PHE A 171 -8.75 -15.22 -8.84
N ASN A 172 -9.64 -14.28 -8.57
CA ASN A 172 -10.03 -13.26 -9.55
C ASN A 172 -8.92 -12.22 -9.72
N VAL A 173 -8.46 -11.99 -10.94
CA VAL A 173 -7.40 -10.99 -11.25
C VAL A 173 -7.90 -9.54 -11.28
N ARG A 174 -9.23 -9.32 -11.26
CA ARG A 174 -9.86 -7.98 -11.27
C ARG A 174 -9.93 -7.35 -9.87
N VAL A 175 -8.84 -7.48 -9.11
CA VAL A 175 -8.61 -6.86 -7.79
C VAL A 175 -7.49 -5.81 -7.86
N ALA A 176 -7.21 -5.11 -6.78
CA ALA A 176 -6.25 -4.01 -6.70
C ALA A 176 -6.54 -2.79 -7.60
N SER A 177 -6.06 -1.64 -7.14
CA SER A 177 -6.06 -0.40 -7.91
C SER A 177 -4.95 -0.42 -8.97
N ARG A 178 -5.25 0.01 -10.20
CA ARG A 178 -4.40 -0.19 -11.40
C ARG A 178 -2.91 0.02 -11.18
N HIS A 179 -2.53 1.16 -10.61
CA HIS A 179 -1.13 1.55 -10.46
C HIS A 179 -0.31 0.66 -9.51
N TYR A 180 -1.01 -0.13 -8.69
CA TYR A 180 -0.45 -1.06 -7.71
C TYR A 180 -0.70 -2.53 -8.10
N LYS A 181 -1.32 -2.79 -9.26
CA LYS A 181 -1.52 -4.17 -9.76
C LYS A 181 -0.17 -4.81 -10.06
N SER A 182 0.01 -6.03 -9.57
CA SER A 182 1.17 -6.86 -9.84
C SER A 182 1.15 -7.48 -11.24
N PRO A 183 2.31 -7.94 -11.77
CA PRO A 183 2.42 -8.52 -13.10
C PRO A 183 1.48 -9.70 -13.31
N GLU A 184 1.35 -10.61 -12.33
CA GLU A 184 0.43 -11.74 -12.34
C GLU A 184 -1.03 -11.31 -12.58
N LEU A 185 -1.49 -10.23 -11.93
CA LEU A 185 -2.84 -9.69 -12.15
C LEU A 185 -3.00 -9.09 -13.55
N LEU A 186 -1.94 -8.51 -14.11
CA LEU A 186 -1.96 -7.84 -15.41
C LEU A 186 -1.83 -8.82 -16.59
N ILE A 187 -1.09 -9.91 -16.43
CA ILE A 187 -1.02 -10.98 -17.43
C ILE A 187 -2.21 -11.95 -17.32
N GLY A 188 -2.96 -11.91 -16.21
CA GLY A 188 -4.15 -12.74 -16.01
C GLY A 188 -3.86 -14.10 -15.38
N PHE A 189 -2.73 -14.24 -14.68
CA PHE A 189 -2.41 -15.45 -13.92
C PHE A 189 -3.26 -15.51 -12.64
N GLN A 190 -4.00 -16.61 -12.44
CA GLN A 190 -5.03 -16.72 -11.38
C GLN A 190 -4.55 -17.44 -10.11
N TYR A 191 -3.44 -18.16 -10.17
CA TYR A 191 -2.90 -18.96 -9.06
C TYR A 191 -1.91 -18.15 -8.23
N TYR A 192 -2.20 -16.86 -8.01
CA TYR A 192 -1.37 -15.97 -7.22
C TYR A 192 -1.61 -16.12 -5.72
N ASP A 193 -0.72 -15.55 -4.91
CA ASP A 193 -0.72 -15.64 -3.45
C ASP A 193 -0.49 -14.28 -2.79
N TYR A 194 -0.01 -14.29 -1.54
CA TYR A 194 0.31 -13.12 -0.72
C TYR A 194 1.26 -12.12 -1.39
N ALA A 195 2.11 -12.58 -2.31
CA ALA A 195 3.14 -11.75 -2.94
C ALA A 195 2.56 -10.58 -3.74
N ILE A 196 1.29 -10.61 -4.16
CA ILE A 196 0.66 -9.47 -4.85
C ILE A 196 0.60 -8.21 -3.97
N ASP A 197 0.52 -8.38 -2.65
CA ASP A 197 0.56 -7.28 -1.70
C ASP A 197 1.97 -6.67 -1.63
N LEU A 198 3.02 -7.50 -1.71
CA LEU A 198 4.42 -7.05 -1.64
C LEU A 198 4.87 -6.33 -2.92
N TRP A 199 4.31 -6.69 -4.07
CA TRP A 199 4.46 -5.86 -5.27
C TRP A 199 3.89 -4.46 -5.06
N SER A 200 2.71 -4.38 -4.46
CA SER A 200 2.03 -3.11 -4.18
C SER A 200 2.86 -2.26 -3.21
N VAL A 201 3.48 -2.87 -2.20
CA VAL A 201 4.46 -2.21 -1.31
C VAL A 201 5.65 -1.68 -2.10
N GLY A 202 6.22 -2.47 -3.02
CA GLY A 202 7.30 -2.01 -3.90
C GLY A 202 6.92 -0.79 -4.74
N CYS A 203 5.70 -0.74 -5.28
CA CYS A 203 5.19 0.44 -5.98
C CYS A 203 5.08 1.68 -5.07
N ILE A 204 4.68 1.50 -3.81
CA ILE A 204 4.62 2.57 -2.81
C ILE A 204 6.03 3.08 -2.51
N LEU A 205 6.97 2.17 -2.20
CA LEU A 205 8.36 2.49 -1.92
C LEU A 205 9.00 3.24 -3.09
N ALA A 206 8.85 2.77 -4.33
CA ALA A 206 9.33 3.48 -5.51
C ALA A 206 8.74 4.90 -5.61
N GLY A 207 7.44 5.05 -5.33
CA GLY A 207 6.79 6.36 -5.34
C GLY A 207 7.35 7.33 -4.29
N LEU A 208 7.73 6.81 -3.12
CA LEU A 208 8.39 7.56 -2.04
C LEU A 208 9.82 7.96 -2.43
N LEU A 209 10.63 7.00 -2.89
CA LEU A 209 12.05 7.21 -3.22
C LEU A 209 12.24 8.17 -4.40
N PHE A 210 11.44 8.03 -5.44
CA PHE A 210 11.58 8.84 -6.67
C PHE A 210 10.61 10.02 -6.74
N ARG A 211 9.92 10.34 -5.63
CA ARG A 211 8.91 11.42 -5.53
C ARG A 211 7.92 11.42 -6.70
N ARG A 212 7.47 10.23 -7.08
CA ARG A 212 6.64 9.97 -8.26
C ARG A 212 5.50 9.04 -7.87
N GLU A 213 4.38 9.61 -7.45
CA GLU A 213 3.18 8.82 -7.11
C GLU A 213 2.03 9.08 -8.10
N PRO A 214 1.46 8.01 -8.70
CA PRO A 214 1.97 6.64 -8.73
C PRO A 214 3.27 6.50 -9.54
N PHE A 215 4.12 5.53 -9.20
CA PHE A 215 5.38 5.30 -9.92
C PHE A 215 5.11 4.80 -11.35
N PHE A 216 4.36 3.70 -11.48
CA PHE A 216 3.85 3.21 -12.75
C PHE A 216 2.44 3.77 -13.01
N ARG A 217 2.30 4.64 -14.02
CA ARG A 217 1.07 5.40 -14.31
C ARG A 217 0.45 5.05 -15.66
N GLY A 218 -0.08 3.83 -15.80
CA GLY A 218 -0.78 3.40 -17.01
C GLY A 218 -2.23 3.92 -17.10
N LYS A 219 -2.69 4.29 -18.30
CA LYS A 219 -4.09 4.74 -18.53
C LYS A 219 -5.08 3.58 -18.57
N ASP A 220 -4.60 2.38 -18.85
CA ASP A 220 -5.30 1.10 -18.79
C ASP A 220 -4.37 -0.02 -18.30
N ASN A 221 -4.85 -1.28 -18.25
CA ASN A 221 -4.05 -2.38 -17.72
C ASN A 221 -2.92 -2.78 -18.68
N GLU A 222 -3.14 -2.65 -19.97
CA GLU A 222 -2.18 -2.95 -21.03
C GLU A 222 -1.00 -1.98 -20.99
N GLU A 223 -1.27 -0.67 -20.87
CA GLU A 223 -0.25 0.36 -20.68
C GLU A 223 0.44 0.22 -19.32
N GLN A 224 -0.30 -0.14 -18.26
CA GLN A 224 0.30 -0.40 -16.94
C GLN A 224 1.36 -1.51 -17.03
N LEU A 225 1.05 -2.61 -17.71
CA LEU A 225 2.00 -3.70 -17.94
C LEU A 225 3.18 -3.23 -18.79
N ALA A 226 2.93 -2.48 -19.87
CA ALA A 226 3.98 -1.96 -20.73
C ALA A 226 4.96 -1.04 -20.00
N LEU A 227 4.48 -0.20 -19.08
CA LEU A 227 5.32 0.66 -18.23
C LEU A 227 6.16 -0.13 -17.23
N ILE A 228 5.61 -1.20 -16.65
CA ILE A 228 6.39 -2.09 -15.79
C ILE A 228 7.50 -2.76 -16.62
N VAL A 229 7.14 -3.27 -17.81
CA VAL A 229 8.09 -3.95 -18.71
C VAL A 229 9.17 -3.02 -19.24
N SER A 230 8.86 -1.75 -19.49
CA SER A 230 9.86 -0.78 -19.93
C SER A 230 10.85 -0.36 -18.84
N VAL A 231 10.57 -0.70 -17.57
CA VAL A 231 11.47 -0.46 -16.43
C VAL A 231 12.22 -1.72 -16.02
N LEU A 232 11.50 -2.82 -15.79
CA LEU A 232 12.09 -4.08 -15.34
C LEU A 232 12.68 -4.92 -16.49
N GLY A 233 12.43 -4.53 -17.74
CA GLY A 233 12.99 -5.16 -18.92
C GLY A 233 12.24 -6.42 -19.35
N THR A 234 12.46 -6.81 -20.61
CA THR A 234 11.83 -7.99 -21.22
C THR A 234 12.58 -9.30 -20.92
N ARG A 235 13.85 -9.24 -20.53
CA ARG A 235 14.69 -10.43 -20.24
C ARG A 235 14.12 -11.30 -19.13
N ASP A 236 13.59 -10.69 -18.08
CA ASP A 236 13.00 -11.41 -16.95
C ASP A 236 11.50 -11.63 -17.12
N PHE A 237 10.83 -10.73 -17.85
CA PHE A 237 9.40 -10.81 -18.12
C PHE A 237 9.00 -12.01 -19.00
N LEU A 238 9.73 -12.25 -20.10
CA LEU A 238 9.38 -13.32 -21.04
C LEU A 238 9.55 -14.74 -20.45
N PRO A 239 10.62 -15.06 -19.68
CA PRO A 239 10.67 -16.28 -18.89
C PRO A 239 9.51 -16.42 -17.90
N TYR A 240 9.13 -15.34 -17.21
CA TYR A 240 8.01 -15.36 -16.29
C TYR A 240 6.67 -15.69 -16.99
N CYS A 241 6.37 -15.07 -18.14
CA CYS A 241 5.18 -15.44 -18.92
C CYS A 241 5.16 -16.91 -19.34
N ARG A 242 6.33 -17.47 -19.70
CA ARG A 242 6.47 -18.90 -20.03
C ARG A 242 6.24 -19.78 -18.79
N LYS A 243 6.80 -19.41 -17.64
CA LYS A 243 6.59 -20.11 -16.35
C LYS A 243 5.11 -20.16 -15.99
N CYS A 244 4.41 -19.04 -16.09
CA CYS A 244 2.97 -18.97 -15.82
C CYS A 244 2.09 -19.64 -16.89
N ASN A 245 2.67 -20.09 -18.02
CA ASN A 245 1.95 -20.61 -19.19
C ASN A 245 0.85 -19.64 -19.70
N VAL A 246 1.14 -18.34 -19.73
CA VAL A 246 0.19 -17.30 -20.14
C VAL A 246 0.56 -16.76 -21.52
N ARG A 247 -0.45 -16.61 -22.39
CA ARG A 247 -0.31 -15.93 -23.68
C ARG A 247 -0.81 -14.49 -23.59
N LEU A 248 0.09 -13.54 -23.86
CA LEU A 248 -0.25 -12.11 -23.86
C LEU A 248 -1.22 -11.76 -25.00
N SER A 249 -2.21 -10.92 -24.67
CA SER A 249 -3.13 -10.37 -25.65
C SER A 249 -2.39 -9.56 -26.74
N SER A 250 -3.00 -9.41 -27.92
CA SER A 250 -2.46 -8.56 -28.98
C SER A 250 -2.27 -7.11 -28.53
N LYS A 251 -3.21 -6.59 -27.73
CA LYS A 251 -3.13 -5.24 -27.16
C LYS A 251 -1.95 -5.08 -26.20
N SER A 252 -1.75 -6.04 -25.29
CA SER A 252 -0.62 -6.03 -24.35
C SER A 252 0.72 -6.10 -25.09
N ARG A 253 0.83 -6.96 -26.11
CA ARG A 253 2.05 -7.05 -26.95
C ARG A 253 2.34 -5.74 -27.69
N ALA A 254 1.31 -5.12 -28.28
CA ALA A 254 1.45 -3.83 -28.96
C ALA A 254 1.85 -2.72 -27.98
N ALA A 255 1.24 -2.65 -26.80
CA ALA A 255 1.59 -1.68 -25.77
C ALA A 255 3.05 -1.87 -25.31
N ILE A 256 3.47 -3.10 -24.98
CA ILE A 256 4.86 -3.39 -24.60
C ILE A 256 5.81 -2.95 -25.71
N GLY A 257 5.53 -3.32 -26.96
CA GLY A 257 6.33 -2.93 -28.13
C GLY A 257 6.52 -1.42 -28.19
N LYS A 258 5.43 -0.64 -28.08
CA LYS A 258 5.45 0.82 -28.11
C LYS A 258 6.34 1.44 -27.02
N TYR A 259 6.14 1.10 -25.75
CA TYR A 259 6.88 1.71 -24.63
C TYR A 259 8.34 1.26 -24.58
N CYS A 260 8.62 0.06 -25.07
CA CYS A 260 9.98 -0.44 -25.20
C CYS A 260 10.72 0.19 -26.38
N SER A 261 10.03 0.51 -27.49
CA SER A 261 10.64 1.21 -28.64
C SER A 261 10.80 2.71 -28.42
N GLU A 262 9.86 3.37 -27.73
CA GLU A 262 9.93 4.81 -27.40
C GLU A 262 11.01 5.15 -26.36
N SER A 263 11.53 4.14 -25.65
CA SER A 263 12.68 4.32 -24.73
C SER A 263 14.02 4.46 -25.48
N LEU A 264 14.04 4.38 -26.81
CA LEU A 264 15.21 4.60 -27.64
C LEU A 264 15.30 6.09 -27.97
N GLU A 265 16.28 6.80 -27.40
CA GLU A 265 16.68 8.11 -27.94
C GLU A 265 17.05 7.97 -29.41
N GLU A 266 16.62 8.93 -30.24
CA GLU A 266 16.94 9.02 -31.66
C GLU A 266 18.46 8.95 -31.87
N GLY A 267 18.96 7.79 -32.31
CA GLY A 267 20.38 7.56 -32.60
C GLY A 267 21.04 6.39 -31.86
N SER A 268 20.41 5.83 -30.81
CA SER A 268 20.96 4.67 -30.11
C SER A 268 20.51 3.34 -30.72
N VAL A 269 21.47 2.57 -31.26
CA VAL A 269 21.28 1.24 -31.85
C VAL A 269 20.51 0.33 -30.88
N ALA A 270 19.49 -0.36 -31.39
CA ALA A 270 18.53 -1.24 -30.71
C ALA A 270 19.11 -2.36 -29.80
N ARG A 271 19.82 -2.02 -28.72
CA ARG A 271 20.54 -3.02 -27.90
C ARG A 271 19.95 -3.29 -26.52
N ASP A 272 19.08 -2.44 -25.96
CA ASP A 272 18.76 -2.53 -24.51
C ASP A 272 17.31 -2.66 -24.08
N ILE A 273 16.37 -2.91 -25.02
CA ILE A 273 14.96 -3.25 -24.70
C ILE A 273 14.84 -4.47 -23.75
N GLY A 274 15.90 -5.28 -23.70
CA GLY A 274 16.00 -6.45 -22.83
C GLY A 274 16.28 -6.14 -21.36
N ARG A 275 17.00 -5.06 -21.04
CA ARG A 275 17.60 -4.88 -19.71
C ARG A 275 16.72 -4.03 -18.79
N ARG A 276 16.78 -4.35 -17.50
CA ARG A 276 16.25 -3.53 -16.43
C ARG A 276 16.95 -2.17 -16.41
N LYS A 277 16.17 -1.10 -16.32
CA LYS A 277 16.69 0.26 -16.15
C LYS A 277 17.26 0.41 -14.73
N PRO A 278 18.47 0.99 -14.55
CA PRO A 278 19.02 1.26 -13.23
C PRO A 278 18.11 2.21 -12.45
N TRP A 279 17.85 1.94 -11.17
CA TRP A 279 16.95 2.78 -10.36
C TRP A 279 17.34 4.26 -10.30
N LEU A 280 18.64 4.54 -10.28
CA LEU A 280 19.14 5.91 -10.24
C LEU A 280 18.77 6.72 -11.50
N SER A 281 18.37 6.09 -12.60
CA SER A 281 17.90 6.79 -13.80
C SER A 281 16.53 7.47 -13.61
N PHE A 282 15.83 7.20 -12.51
CA PHE A 282 14.53 7.80 -12.20
C PHE A 282 14.63 9.01 -11.26
N LEU A 283 15.84 9.40 -10.86
CA LEU A 283 16.04 10.58 -10.02
C LEU A 283 15.73 11.85 -10.80
N THR A 284 15.04 12.78 -10.13
CA THR A 284 14.89 14.16 -10.59
C THR A 284 15.69 15.08 -9.66
N PRO A 285 16.00 16.33 -10.05
CA PRO A 285 16.77 17.25 -9.20
C PRO A 285 16.14 17.53 -7.82
N THR A 286 14.85 17.26 -7.66
CA THR A 286 14.13 17.44 -6.40
C THR A 286 14.09 16.19 -5.53
N CYS A 287 14.59 15.04 -6.03
CA CYS A 287 14.65 13.80 -5.26
C CYS A 287 15.89 13.79 -4.36
N PRO A 288 15.76 13.44 -3.07
CA PRO A 288 16.92 13.01 -2.30
C PRO A 288 17.48 11.73 -2.95
N ILE A 289 18.79 11.51 -2.83
CA ILE A 289 19.41 10.28 -3.31
C ILE A 289 19.00 9.14 -2.36
N PRO A 290 18.32 8.09 -2.83
CA PRO A 290 17.97 6.94 -2.00
C PRO A 290 19.20 6.23 -1.45
N SER A 291 19.10 5.71 -0.22
CA SER A 291 20.15 4.86 0.33
C SER A 291 20.31 3.56 -0.50
N PRO A 292 21.52 2.96 -0.54
CA PRO A 292 21.72 1.66 -1.19
C PRO A 292 20.77 0.57 -0.65
N GLN A 293 20.48 0.61 0.66
CA GLN A 293 19.56 -0.31 1.33
C GLN A 293 18.12 -0.12 0.84
N ALA A 294 17.68 1.11 0.60
CA ALA A 294 16.36 1.39 0.04
C ALA A 294 16.21 0.81 -1.37
N LEU A 295 17.25 0.96 -2.20
CA LEU A 295 17.27 0.44 -3.57
C LEU A 295 17.34 -1.09 -3.60
N ASP A 296 18.11 -1.71 -2.71
CA ASP A 296 18.17 -3.17 -2.59
C ASP A 296 16.82 -3.74 -2.16
N LEU A 297 16.18 -3.18 -1.12
CA LEU A 297 14.83 -3.59 -0.72
C LEU A 297 13.84 -3.46 -1.87
N LEU A 298 13.91 -2.35 -2.63
CA LEU A 298 13.06 -2.15 -3.80
C LEU A 298 13.28 -3.24 -4.87
N ASP A 299 14.53 -3.66 -5.08
CA ASP A 299 14.88 -4.75 -5.99
C ASP A 299 14.27 -6.09 -5.59
N LYS A 300 14.15 -6.37 -4.28
CA LYS A 300 13.52 -7.59 -3.75
C LYS A 300 11.99 -7.59 -3.85
N LEU A 301 11.37 -6.41 -3.86
CA LEU A 301 9.91 -6.25 -3.93
C LEU A 301 9.39 -6.17 -5.38
N LEU A 302 10.08 -5.43 -6.25
CA LEU A 302 9.70 -5.27 -7.67
C LEU A 302 10.34 -6.35 -8.55
N VAL A 303 9.89 -7.58 -8.32
CA VAL A 303 10.26 -8.79 -9.07
C VAL A 303 9.02 -9.33 -9.80
N TYR A 304 9.16 -9.74 -11.07
CA TYR A 304 8.06 -10.30 -11.85
C TYR A 304 7.54 -11.61 -11.25
N ASP A 305 8.45 -12.54 -11.01
CA ASP A 305 8.14 -13.86 -10.47
C ASP A 305 7.72 -13.72 -9.01
N HIS A 306 6.42 -13.87 -8.76
CA HIS A 306 5.82 -13.69 -7.44
C HIS A 306 6.38 -14.68 -6.41
N GLU A 307 6.83 -15.86 -6.84
CA GLU A 307 7.48 -16.86 -5.98
C GLU A 307 8.91 -16.46 -5.55
N GLN A 308 9.55 -15.53 -6.27
CA GLN A 308 10.90 -15.02 -5.93
C GLN A 308 10.83 -13.69 -5.17
N ARG A 309 9.64 -13.12 -5.04
CA ARG A 309 9.41 -11.85 -4.35
C ARG A 309 9.50 -12.10 -2.84
N TRP A 310 10.21 -11.25 -2.13
CA TRP A 310 10.30 -11.37 -0.68
C TRP A 310 8.93 -11.26 -0.02
N THR A 311 8.75 -12.09 1.00
CA THR A 311 7.63 -12.02 1.95
C THR A 311 7.72 -10.78 2.83
N ALA A 312 6.62 -10.45 3.51
CA ALA A 312 6.62 -9.34 4.48
C ALA A 312 7.64 -9.55 5.60
N ARG A 313 7.81 -10.80 6.07
CA ARG A 313 8.78 -11.18 7.09
C ARG A 313 10.23 -10.99 6.66
N GLU A 314 10.56 -11.41 5.44
CA GLU A 314 11.90 -11.21 4.87
C GLU A 314 12.19 -9.72 4.69
N ALA A 315 11.23 -8.96 4.16
CA ALA A 315 11.35 -7.51 4.03
C ALA A 315 11.56 -6.82 5.38
N LEU A 316 10.83 -7.18 6.44
CA LEU A 316 11.01 -6.64 7.80
C LEU A 316 12.40 -6.93 8.39
N SER A 317 13.06 -7.99 7.94
CA SER A 317 14.39 -8.37 8.42
C SER A 317 15.51 -7.65 7.67
N HIS A 318 15.17 -6.83 6.67
CA HIS A 318 16.14 -6.10 5.84
C HIS A 318 16.81 -4.95 6.60
N SER A 319 18.08 -4.69 6.29
CA SER A 319 18.88 -3.62 6.94
C SER A 319 18.36 -2.20 6.69
N PHE A 320 17.45 -2.03 5.72
CA PHE A 320 16.74 -0.76 5.50
C PHE A 320 15.90 -0.33 6.73
N PHE A 321 15.57 -1.27 7.62
CA PHE A 321 14.78 -0.99 8.83
C PHE A 321 15.60 -1.03 10.12
N ASP A 322 16.94 -1.08 10.06
CA ASP A 322 17.80 -1.21 11.25
C ASP A 322 17.60 -0.06 12.25
N ASP A 323 17.44 1.18 11.75
CA ASP A 323 17.25 2.36 12.60
C ASP A 323 15.82 2.49 13.17
N VAL A 324 14.89 1.63 12.72
CA VAL A 324 13.46 1.64 13.09
C VAL A 324 13.09 0.50 14.03
N ARG A 325 13.87 -0.59 14.05
CA ARG A 325 13.63 -1.77 14.89
C ARG A 325 14.07 -1.57 16.33
#